data_AF-A0A1Y2K521-F1
#
_entry.id   AF-A0A1Y2K521-F1
#
_cell.length_a   1.000
_cell.length_b   1.000
_cell.length_c   1.000
_cell.angle_alpha   90.00
_cell.angle_beta   90.00
_cell.angle_gamma   90.00
#
_symmetry.space_group_name_H-M   'P 1'
#
loop_
_entity.id
_entity.type
_entity.pdbx_description
1 polymer ?
#
loop_
_entity_poly.entity_id
_entity_poly.type
_entity_poly.pdbx_seq_one_letter_code
_entity_poly.pdbx_strand_id
1 'polypeptide(L)'
;MAINMGEAAPIARISAQSLVDQFHLRFPIGWDPDGATLKRWKPFVAPTLYVIDEEGAVVHMLLGESESDAALAKQLEPWLPTE
;
A
#
# COMPACT_ATOMS: atom_id res chain seq x y z
N MET A 1 13.52 -33.67 -5.20
CA MET A 1 12.20 -33.56 -4.54
C MET A 1 11.27 -32.88 -5.53
N ALA A 2 10.28 -33.61 -6.04
CA ALA A 2 9.25 -33.03 -6.89
C ALA A 2 8.17 -32.45 -5.96
N ILE A 3 7.92 -31.15 -6.04
CA ILE A 3 6.88 -30.48 -5.26
C ILE A 3 5.57 -30.69 -6.03
N ASN A 4 4.64 -31.43 -5.41
CA ASN A 4 3.32 -31.71 -5.96
C ASN A 4 2.50 -30.41 -5.99
N MET A 5 2.24 -29.86 -7.18
CA MET A 5 1.36 -28.69 -7.40
C MET A 5 -0.12 -29.12 -7.51
N GLY A 6 -0.56 -30.01 -6.63
CA GLY A 6 -1.87 -30.68 -6.72
C GLY A 6 -2.99 -30.10 -5.86
N GLU A 7 -2.69 -29.30 -4.84
CA GLU A 7 -3.70 -28.64 -4.01
C GLU A 7 -3.16 -27.28 -3.56
N ALA A 8 -3.49 -26.23 -4.31
CA ALA A 8 -3.54 -24.92 -3.69
C ALA A 8 -4.71 -24.98 -2.70
N ALA A 9 -4.41 -25.10 -1.41
CA ALA A 9 -5.38 -24.82 -0.34
C ALA A 9 -6.11 -23.52 -0.73
N PRO A 10 -7.44 -23.43 -0.58
CA PRO A 10 -8.17 -22.23 -0.95
C PRO A 10 -7.50 -21.06 -0.25
N ILE A 11 -6.86 -20.18 -1.03
CA ILE A 11 -6.32 -18.93 -0.50
C ILE A 11 -7.55 -18.25 0.08
N ALA A 12 -7.63 -18.24 1.41
CA ALA A 12 -8.75 -17.64 2.12
C ALA A 12 -8.91 -16.24 1.54
N ARG A 13 -10.09 -15.95 0.96
CA ARG A 13 -10.37 -14.62 0.44
C ARG A 13 -10.43 -13.69 1.64
N ILE A 14 -9.32 -13.05 1.96
CA ILE A 14 -9.29 -11.99 2.95
C ILE A 14 -9.99 -10.80 2.31
N SER A 15 -11.11 -10.38 2.90
CA SER A 15 -11.82 -9.19 2.44
C SER A 15 -11.07 -7.94 2.87
N ALA A 16 -11.20 -6.84 2.11
CA ALA A 16 -10.67 -5.55 2.52
C ALA A 16 -11.15 -5.17 3.92
N GLN A 17 -12.45 -5.38 4.22
CA GLN A 17 -13.03 -5.11 5.53
C GLN A 17 -12.35 -5.90 6.65
N SER A 18 -12.05 -7.18 6.42
CA SER A 18 -11.34 -8.01 7.41
C SER A 18 -9.95 -7.46 7.72
N LEU A 19 -9.24 -6.89 6.74
CA LEU A 19 -7.95 -6.22 6.97
C LEU A 19 -8.13 -4.92 7.75
N VAL A 20 -9.15 -4.11 7.43
CA VAL A 20 -9.48 -2.89 8.19
C VAL A 20 -9.67 -3.22 9.67
N ASP A 21 -10.47 -4.25 9.95
CA ASP A 21 -10.81 -4.66 11.31
C ASP A 21 -9.59 -5.25 12.03
N GLN A 22 -8.83 -6.13 11.35
CA GLN A 22 -7.65 -6.78 11.91
C GLN A 22 -6.54 -5.80 12.29
N PHE A 23 -6.28 -4.81 11.43
CA PHE A 23 -5.21 -3.83 11.63
C PHE A 23 -5.70 -2.54 12.30
N HIS A 24 -6.97 -2.48 12.70
CA HIS A 24 -7.60 -1.30 13.30
C HIS A 24 -7.33 -0.02 12.49
N LEU A 25 -7.43 -0.09 11.16
CA LEU A 25 -7.10 1.04 10.29
C LEU A 25 -8.09 2.19 10.52
N ARG A 26 -7.56 3.40 10.78
CA ARG A 26 -8.38 4.59 11.12
C ARG A 26 -8.38 5.67 10.04
N PHE A 27 -7.56 5.51 9.01
CA PHE A 27 -7.51 6.41 7.86
C PHE A 27 -8.53 5.98 6.79
N PRO A 28 -8.97 6.89 5.90
CA PRO A 28 -9.85 6.55 4.79
C PRO A 28 -9.22 5.51 3.85
N ILE A 29 -10.00 4.52 3.43
CA ILE A 29 -9.55 3.45 2.53
C ILE A 29 -10.33 3.55 1.23
N GLY A 30 -9.62 3.74 0.12
CA GLY A 30 -10.18 3.70 -1.22
C GLY A 30 -10.31 2.25 -1.71
N TRP A 31 -11.50 1.85 -2.16
CA TRP A 31 -11.72 0.57 -2.82
C TRP A 31 -11.74 0.77 -4.35
N ASP A 32 -10.81 0.13 -5.06
CA ASP A 32 -10.60 0.29 -6.52
C ASP A 32 -10.96 -1.02 -7.29
N PRO A 33 -12.24 -1.47 -7.29
CA PRO A 33 -12.62 -2.78 -7.83
C PRO A 33 -12.47 -2.90 -9.35
N ASP A 34 -12.51 -1.78 -10.08
CA ASP A 34 -12.34 -1.72 -11.53
C ASP A 34 -10.91 -1.36 -11.96
N GLY A 35 -10.02 -1.13 -10.98
CA GLY A 35 -8.64 -0.74 -11.19
C GLY A 35 -8.49 0.64 -11.82
N ALA A 36 -9.48 1.53 -11.74
CA ALA A 36 -9.41 2.85 -12.35
C ALA A 36 -8.23 3.67 -11.80
N THR A 37 -8.02 3.61 -10.48
CA THR A 37 -6.89 4.27 -9.81
C THR A 37 -5.57 3.62 -10.24
N LEU A 38 -5.50 2.29 -10.19
CA LEU A 38 -4.32 1.54 -10.61
C LEU A 38 -3.90 1.87 -12.06
N LYS A 39 -4.86 1.92 -13.00
CA LYS A 39 -4.60 2.24 -14.41
C LYS A 39 -4.16 3.68 -14.63
N ARG A 40 -4.67 4.61 -13.83
CA ARG A 40 -4.32 6.03 -13.91
C ARG A 40 -2.90 6.29 -13.41
N TRP A 41 -2.56 5.71 -12.26
CA TRP A 41 -1.28 5.96 -11.59
C TRP A 41 -0.15 5.06 -12.09
N LYS A 42 -0.46 3.88 -12.64
CA LYS A 42 0.49 2.92 -13.22
C LYS A 42 1.69 2.63 -12.31
N PRO A 43 1.49 2.28 -11.02
CA PRO A 43 2.59 1.83 -10.19
C PRO A 43 3.18 0.55 -10.80
N PHE A 44 4.51 0.47 -10.84
CA PHE A 44 5.22 -0.67 -11.42
C PHE A 44 5.79 -1.63 -10.35
N VAL A 45 5.65 -1.29 -9.08
CA VAL A 45 6.05 -2.11 -7.93
C VAL A 45 5.03 -1.95 -6.80
N ALA A 46 4.87 -2.95 -5.95
CA ALA A 46 4.04 -2.90 -4.75
C ALA A 46 4.89 -3.24 -3.50
N PRO A 47 4.63 -2.59 -2.34
CA PRO A 47 3.77 -1.42 -2.18
C PRO A 47 4.35 -0.18 -2.90
N THR A 48 3.49 0.81 -3.21
CA THR A 48 3.91 2.14 -3.67
C THR A 48 3.21 3.19 -2.82
N LEU A 49 3.97 4.15 -2.29
CA LEU A 49 3.46 5.27 -1.51
C LEU A 49 3.74 6.58 -2.26
N TYR A 50 2.77 7.49 -2.25
CA TYR A 50 2.91 8.83 -2.82
C TYR A 50 2.70 9.85 -1.70
N VAL A 51 3.56 10.86 -1.62
CA VAL A 51 3.35 12.05 -0.79
C VAL A 51 2.86 13.16 -1.69
N ILE A 52 1.71 13.74 -1.34
CA ILE A 52 1.01 14.77 -2.09
C ILE A 52 0.99 16.03 -1.23
N ASP A 53 1.40 17.18 -1.79
CA ASP A 53 1.35 18.47 -1.11
C ASP A 53 -0.05 19.11 -1.12
N GLU A 54 -0.18 20.30 -0.51
CA GLU A 54 -1.44 21.02 -0.39
C GLU A 54 -1.98 21.51 -1.75
N GLU A 55 -1.10 21.71 -2.72
CA GLU A 55 -1.41 22.07 -4.10
C GLU A 55 -1.84 20.86 -4.96
N GLY A 56 -1.75 19.64 -4.41
CA GLY A 56 -2.11 18.41 -5.07
C GLY A 56 -1.02 17.83 -5.98
N ALA A 57 0.22 18.31 -5.87
CA ALA A 57 1.37 17.78 -6.58
C ALA A 57 2.05 16.63 -5.81
N VAL A 58 2.57 15.66 -6.56
CA VAL A 58 3.37 14.57 -5.98
C VAL A 58 4.76 15.11 -5.70
N VAL A 59 5.11 15.26 -4.42
CA VAL A 59 6.42 15.76 -3.99
C VAL A 59 7.41 14.63 -3.69
N HIS A 60 6.91 13.43 -3.40
CA HIS A 60 7.75 12.27 -3.12
C HIS A 60 7.06 10.95 -3.44
N MET A 61 7.84 9.92 -3.76
CA MET A 61 7.37 8.56 -4.05
C MET A 61 8.29 7.53 -3.38
N LEU A 62 7.70 6.58 -2.66
CA LEU A 62 8.41 5.43 -2.10
C LEU A 62 7.96 4.17 -2.82
N LEU A 63 8.94 3.37 -3.22
CA LEU A 63 8.77 2.22 -4.09
C LEU A 63 9.24 0.96 -3.37
N GLY A 64 8.37 -0.03 -3.27
CA GLY A 64 8.65 -1.30 -2.60
C GLY A 64 8.51 -1.21 -1.09
N GLU A 65 8.77 -2.33 -0.44
CA GLU A 65 8.67 -2.48 1.01
C GLU A 65 9.81 -1.72 1.71
N SER A 66 9.49 -1.02 2.80
CA SER A 66 10.50 -0.44 3.69
C SER A 66 11.06 -1.52 4.60
N GLU A 67 12.34 -1.43 4.97
CA GLU A 67 12.99 -2.37 5.89
C GLU A 67 12.32 -2.42 7.27
N SER A 68 11.71 -1.30 7.69
CA SER A 68 10.96 -1.19 8.94
C SER A 68 10.08 0.07 8.96
N ASP A 69 9.16 0.14 9.92
CA ASP A 69 8.34 1.32 10.19
C ASP A 69 9.20 2.55 10.55
N ALA A 70 10.28 2.35 11.31
CA ALA A 70 11.19 3.44 11.69
C ALA A 70 11.96 3.99 10.48
N ALA A 71 12.39 3.11 9.58
CA ALA A 71 13.02 3.52 8.32
C ALA A 71 12.03 4.30 7.44
N LEU A 72 10.79 3.84 7.35
CA LEU A 72 9.73 4.50 6.60
C LEU A 72 9.43 5.89 7.17
N ALA A 73 9.27 6.01 8.49
CA ALA A 73 9.02 7.27 9.16
C ALA A 73 10.14 8.30 8.91
N LYS A 74 11.40 7.86 8.99
CA LYS A 74 12.57 8.71 8.70
C LYS A 74 12.59 9.18 7.24
N GLN A 75 12.15 8.36 6.29
CA GLN A 75 12.05 8.75 4.88
C GLN A 75 10.94 9.78 4.64
N LEU A 76 9.85 9.71 5.41
CA LEU A 76 8.70 10.61 5.29
C LEU A 76 8.87 11.93 6.05
N GLU A 77 9.71 11.98 7.10
CA GLU A 77 9.95 13.13 7.97
C GLU A 77 10.10 14.49 7.24
N PRO A 78 10.87 14.60 6.13
CA PRO A 78 11.04 15.88 5.42
C PRO A 78 9.76 16.42 4.77
N TRP A 79 8.74 15.57 4.62
CA TRP A 79 7.48 15.87 3.93
C TRP A 79 6.28 15.89 4.88
N LEU A 80 6.50 15.70 6.17
CA LEU A 80 5.45 15.86 7.17
C LEU A 80 5.18 17.36 7.38
N PRO A 81 3.92 17.76 7.61
CA PRO A 81 3.61 19.13 7.93
C PRO A 81 4.33 19.54 9.23
N THR A 82 5.01 20.68 9.20
CA THR A 82 5.49 21.36 10.42
C THR A 82 4.31 22.01 11.13
N GLU A 83 4.16 21.71 12.42
CA GLU A 83 3.19 22.36 13.33
C GLU A 83 3.45 23.88 13.50
#